data_AF-A0A2P8HXI0-F1
#
_entry.id   AF-A0A2P8HXI0-F1
#
_cell.length_a   1.000
_cell.length_b   1.000
_cell.length_c   1.000
_cell.angle_alpha   90.00
_cell.angle_beta   90.00
_cell.angle_gamma   90.00
#
_symmetry.space_group_name_H-M   'P 1'
#
loop_
_entity.id
_entity.type
_entity.pdbx_description
1 polymer ?
#
loop_
_entity_poly.entity_id
_entity_poly.type
_entity_poly.pdbx_seq_one_letter_code
_entity_poly.pdbx_strand_id
1 'polypeptide(L)'
;MDGLFVDSEGEKANYPRFYRQMLDKLSQEQRKLSRKKKGSSNWNKQRIRVAKIHEKVANQRKNFLHYKSKELVAAYDAVIVEDLDMKGMSQALRF
;
A
#
# COMPACT_ATOMS: atom_id res chain seq x y z
N MET A 1 -7.87 -1.08 12.71
CA MET A 1 -8.58 -0.36 11.61
C MET A 1 -8.44 -1.15 10.32
N ASP A 2 -9.53 -1.75 9.82
CA ASP A 2 -9.56 -2.78 8.76
C ASP A 2 -10.28 -2.30 7.47
N GLY A 3 -9.99 -1.09 7.01
CA GLY A 3 -10.56 -0.56 5.76
C GLY A 3 -9.77 0.63 5.24
N LEU A 4 -9.91 0.94 3.94
CA LEU A 4 -9.33 2.14 3.32
C LEU A 4 -10.15 3.39 3.63
N PHE A 5 -11.47 3.30 3.49
CA PHE A 5 -12.46 4.34 3.82
C PHE A 5 -13.73 3.68 4.34
N VAL A 6 -14.61 4.48 4.95
CA VAL A 6 -15.98 4.11 5.32
C VAL A 6 -16.90 5.11 4.62
N ASP A 7 -17.96 4.66 3.97
CA ASP A 7 -18.94 5.57 3.37
C ASP A 7 -20.07 5.94 4.35
N SER A 8 -20.99 6.78 3.89
CA SER A 8 -22.15 7.24 4.67
C SER A 8 -23.12 6.13 5.06
N GLU A 9 -23.08 4.98 4.37
CA GLU A 9 -23.90 3.80 4.68
C GLU A 9 -23.20 2.88 5.70
N GLY A 10 -21.97 3.22 6.09
CA GLY A 10 -21.17 2.43 7.04
C GLY A 10 -20.37 1.31 6.38
N GLU A 11 -20.39 1.21 5.06
CA GLU A 11 -19.66 0.19 4.31
C GLU A 11 -18.16 0.50 4.30
N LYS A 12 -17.36 -0.52 4.61
CA LYS A 12 -15.90 -0.38 4.69
C LYS A 12 -15.27 -0.88 3.42
N ALA A 13 -14.47 -0.04 2.78
CA ALA A 13 -13.64 -0.48 1.67
C ALA A 13 -12.54 -1.44 2.17
N ASN A 14 -12.81 -2.74 2.11
CA ASN A 14 -11.92 -3.78 2.61
C ASN A 14 -10.57 -3.73 1.87
N TYR A 15 -9.56 -3.17 2.53
CA TYR A 15 -8.24 -3.00 1.95
C TYR A 15 -7.39 -4.25 2.21
N PRO A 16 -6.95 -5.00 1.19
CA PRO A 16 -6.22 -6.26 1.38
C PRO A 16 -4.85 -6.13 2.05
N ARG A 17 -4.37 -4.89 2.29
CA ARG A 17 -3.05 -4.60 2.85
C ARG A 17 -1.89 -5.22 2.05
N PHE A 18 -1.87 -4.98 0.73
CA PHE A 18 -0.88 -5.53 -0.20
C PHE A 18 0.58 -5.44 0.29
N TYR A 19 0.95 -4.33 0.92
CA TYR A 19 2.29 -4.17 1.49
C TYR A 19 2.58 -5.17 2.62
N ARG A 20 1.63 -5.38 3.54
CA ARG A 20 1.80 -6.33 4.67
C ARG A 20 1.93 -7.76 4.16
N GLN A 21 1.11 -8.14 3.17
CA GLN A 21 1.20 -9.46 2.54
C GLN A 21 2.57 -9.72 1.89
N MET A 22 3.23 -8.68 1.39
CA MET A 22 4.52 -8.77 0.72
C MET A 22 5.72 -8.51 1.65
N LEU A 23 5.47 -8.19 2.92
CA LEU A 23 6.49 -7.71 3.86
C LEU A 23 7.55 -8.78 4.16
N ASP A 24 7.13 -10.02 4.36
CA ASP A 24 8.06 -11.14 4.63
C ASP A 24 8.97 -11.41 3.44
N LYS A 25 8.40 -11.39 2.23
CA LYS A 25 9.21 -11.56 1.01
C LYS A 25 10.17 -10.39 0.83
N LEU A 26 9.70 -9.16 1.09
CA LEU A 26 10.52 -7.97 0.96
C LEU A 26 11.67 -7.98 1.98
N SER A 27 11.41 -8.37 3.23
CA SER A 27 12.43 -8.43 4.28
C SER A 27 13.52 -9.47 3.96
N GLN A 28 13.12 -10.64 3.45
CA GLN A 28 14.06 -11.67 3.01
C GLN A 28 14.94 -11.19 1.84
N GLU A 29 14.35 -10.58 0.81
CA GLU A 29 15.10 -10.12 -0.36
C GLU A 29 15.99 -8.90 -0.04
N GLN A 30 15.56 -8.04 0.90
CA GLN A 30 16.40 -6.96 1.45
C GLN A 30 17.58 -7.50 2.25
N ARG A 31 17.38 -8.54 3.09
CA ARG A 31 18.47 -9.20 3.82
C ARG A 31 19.47 -9.89 2.90
N LYS A 32 19.01 -10.45 1.77
CA LYS A 32 19.89 -10.98 0.72
C LYS A 32 20.68 -9.87 0.03
N LEU A 33 20.08 -8.70 -0.19
CA LEU A 33 20.74 -7.54 -0.78
C LEU A 33 21.86 -6.99 0.11
N SER A 34 21.58 -6.84 1.41
CA SER A 34 22.54 -6.26 2.37
C SER A 34 23.81 -7.11 2.53
N ARG A 35 23.70 -8.43 2.37
CA ARG A 35 24.83 -9.38 2.44
C ARG A 35 25.70 -9.39 1.17
N LYS A 36 25.27 -8.77 0.07
CA LYS A 36 26.02 -8.79 -1.20
C LYS A 36 26.93 -7.56 -1.31
N LYS A 37 28.13 -7.75 -1.87
CA LYS A 37 29.08 -6.65 -2.15
C LYS A 37 28.44 -5.64 -3.10
N LYS A 38 28.25 -4.41 -2.62
CA LYS A 38 27.71 -3.29 -3.40
C LYS A 38 28.49 -3.11 -4.71
N GLY A 39 27.78 -2.89 -5.81
CA GLY A 39 28.37 -2.73 -7.15
C GLY A 39 28.72 -4.03 -7.87
N SER A 40 28.71 -5.20 -7.21
CA SER A 40 28.87 -6.48 -7.92
C SER A 40 27.67 -6.80 -8.82
N SER A 41 27.88 -7.62 -9.86
CA SER A 41 26.80 -8.09 -10.74
C SER A 41 25.66 -8.77 -9.96
N ASN A 42 26.02 -9.59 -8.96
CA ASN A 42 25.06 -10.25 -8.08
C ASN A 42 24.27 -9.28 -7.21
N TRP A 43 24.89 -8.20 -6.74
CA TRP A 43 24.20 -7.13 -6.01
C TRP A 43 23.21 -6.40 -6.91
N ASN A 44 23.60 -6.07 -8.15
CA ASN A 44 22.70 -5.38 -9.09
C ASN A 44 21.46 -6.23 -9.42
N LYS A 45 21.64 -7.54 -9.68
CA LYS A 45 20.53 -8.49 -9.88
C LYS A 45 19.58 -8.53 -8.68
N GLN A 46 20.12 -8.54 -7.46
CA GLN A 46 19.33 -8.57 -6.24
C GLN A 46 18.58 -7.24 -6.01
N ARG A 47 19.21 -6.10 -6.27
CA ARG A 47 18.58 -4.77 -6.16
C ARG A 47 17.36 -4.66 -7.07
N ILE A 48 17.48 -5.12 -8.32
CA ILE A 48 16.37 -5.14 -9.28
C ILE A 48 15.22 -6.02 -8.75
N ARG A 49 15.52 -7.17 -8.13
CA ARG A 49 14.48 -8.02 -7.54
C ARG A 49 13.72 -7.33 -6.42
N VAL A 50 14.41 -6.62 -5.53
CA VAL A 50 13.77 -5.81 -4.48
C VAL A 50 12.90 -4.71 -5.11
N ALA A 51 13.41 -3.99 -6.11
CA ALA A 51 12.65 -2.96 -6.81
C ALA A 51 11.37 -3.50 -7.45
N LYS A 52 11.44 -4.68 -8.11
CA LYS A 52 10.26 -5.35 -8.68
C LYS A 52 9.18 -5.71 -7.65
N ILE A 53 9.59 -6.05 -6.41
CA ILE A 53 8.63 -6.31 -5.33
C ILE A 53 7.92 -5.02 -4.93
N HIS A 54 8.66 -3.92 -4.76
CA HIS A 54 8.07 -2.61 -4.47
C HIS A 54 7.12 -2.15 -5.59
N GLU A 55 7.54 -2.29 -6.84
CA GLU A 55 6.72 -1.98 -8.01
C GLU A 55 5.43 -2.80 -8.03
N LYS A 56 5.52 -4.11 -7.78
CA LYS A 56 4.33 -4.97 -7.69
C LYS A 56 3.34 -4.47 -6.64
N VAL A 57 3.82 -4.14 -5.43
CA VAL A 57 2.97 -3.63 -4.35
C VAL A 57 2.35 -2.28 -4.73
N ALA A 58 3.14 -1.38 -5.33
CA ALA A 58 2.64 -0.08 -5.78
C ALA A 58 1.54 -0.23 -6.85
N ASN A 59 1.75 -1.13 -7.82
CA ASN A 59 0.78 -1.41 -8.87
C ASN A 59 -0.51 -2.04 -8.32
N GLN A 60 -0.41 -2.99 -7.38
CA GLN A 60 -1.59 -3.56 -6.71
C GLN A 60 -2.39 -2.50 -5.94
N ARG A 61 -1.70 -1.62 -5.21
CA ARG A 61 -2.33 -0.48 -4.52
C ARG A 61 -3.04 0.44 -5.50
N LYS A 62 -2.36 0.86 -6.56
CA LYS A 62 -2.90 1.75 -7.59
C LYS A 62 -4.12 1.12 -8.26
N ASN A 63 -4.04 -0.15 -8.61
CA ASN A 63 -5.15 -0.88 -9.22
C ASN A 63 -6.38 -0.91 -8.30
N PHE A 64 -6.19 -1.27 -7.03
CA PHE A 64 -7.27 -1.25 -6.04
C PHE A 64 -7.93 0.12 -5.93
N LEU A 65 -7.13 1.19 -5.84
CA LEU A 65 -7.64 2.55 -5.75
C LEU A 65 -8.44 2.95 -6.98
N HIS A 66 -7.96 2.62 -8.20
CA HIS A 66 -8.70 2.93 -9.42
C HIS A 66 -10.01 2.16 -9.55
N TYR A 67 -10.03 0.88 -9.17
CA TYR A 67 -11.28 0.11 -9.14
C TYR A 67 -12.27 0.72 -8.16
N LYS A 68 -11.83 1.07 -6.94
CA LYS A 68 -12.70 1.69 -5.94
C LYS A 68 -13.16 3.10 -6.31
N SER A 69 -12.30 3.93 -6.88
CA SER A 69 -12.72 5.25 -7.36
C SER A 69 -13.73 5.15 -8.50
N LYS A 70 -13.55 4.17 -9.40
CA LYS A 70 -14.51 3.92 -10.49
C LYS A 70 -15.87 3.47 -9.95
N GLU A 71 -15.87 2.58 -8.96
CA GLU A 71 -17.09 2.10 -8.30
C GLU A 71 -17.86 3.26 -7.65
N LEU A 72 -17.16 4.15 -6.93
CA LEU A 72 -17.77 5.32 -6.30
C LEU A 72 -18.39 6.28 -7.32
N VAL A 73 -17.65 6.66 -8.35
CA VAL A 73 -18.14 7.60 -9.38
C VAL A 73 -19.27 6.99 -10.22
N ALA A 74 -19.32 5.67 -10.36
CA ALA A 74 -20.42 5.00 -11.06
C ALA A 74 -21.70 4.89 -10.21
N ALA A 75 -21.57 4.85 -8.88
CA ALA A 75 -22.69 4.70 -7.96
C ALA A 75 -23.27 6.04 -7.48
N TYR A 76 -22.45 7.09 -7.40
CA TYR A 76 -22.82 8.37 -6.79
C TYR A 76 -22.51 9.55 -7.71
N ASP A 77 -23.45 10.50 -7.79
CA ASP A 77 -23.29 11.74 -8.58
C ASP A 77 -22.33 12.75 -7.93
N ALA A 78 -22.14 12.65 -6.60
CA ALA A 78 -21.25 13.51 -5.82
C ALA A 78 -20.52 12.71 -4.73
N VAL A 79 -19.24 13.02 -4.53
CA VAL A 79 -18.40 12.44 -3.48
C VAL A 79 -17.88 13.56 -2.60
N ILE A 80 -18.28 13.56 -1.33
CA ILE A 80 -17.78 14.49 -0.30
C ILE A 80 -16.81 13.73 0.60
N VAL A 81 -15.62 14.30 0.81
CA VAL A 81 -14.58 13.71 1.66
C VAL A 81 -14.33 14.66 2.83
N GLU A 82 -14.33 14.11 4.04
CA GLU A 82 -13.97 14.88 5.23
C GLU A 82 -12.49 15.30 5.18
N ASP A 83 -12.23 16.58 5.42
CA ASP A 83 -10.88 17.09 5.61
C ASP A 83 -10.43 16.77 7.04
N LEU A 84 -9.86 15.58 7.21
CA LEU A 84 -9.38 15.09 8.50
C LEU A 84 -7.90 15.39 8.69
N ASP A 85 -7.53 15.99 9.82
CA ASP A 85 -6.14 16.03 10.27
C ASP A 85 -5.68 14.65 10.70
N MET A 86 -5.29 13.83 9.72
CA MET A 86 -4.81 12.48 9.94
C MET A 86 -3.57 12.45 10.85
N LYS A 87 -2.73 13.50 10.85
CA LYS A 87 -1.55 13.55 11.71
C LYS A 87 -1.97 13.74 13.16
N GLY A 88 -2.82 14.73 13.43
CA GLY A 88 -3.38 14.97 14.75
C GLY A 88 -4.13 13.74 15.30
N MET A 89 -4.97 13.12 14.46
CA MET A 89 -5.70 11.91 14.84
C MET A 89 -4.77 10.73 15.16
N SER A 90 -3.69 10.54 14.39
CA SER A 90 -2.73 9.45 14.62
C SER A 90 -1.95 9.59 15.93
N GLN A 91 -1.78 10.81 16.43
CA GLN A 91 -1.07 11.10 17.68
C GLN A 91 -1.98 11.03 18.91
N ALA A 92 -3.26 11.41 18.76
CA ALA A 92 -4.26 11.34 19.82
C ALA A 92 -4.74 9.90 20.08
N LEU A 93 -4.82 9.06 19.05
CA LEU A 93 -5.17 7.65 19.16
C LEU A 93 -3.93 6.84 19.57
N ARG A 94 -3.76 6.63 20.89
CA ARG A 94 -2.78 5.67 21.42
C ARG A 94 -3.20 4.25 21.03
N PHE A 95 -2.52 3.66 20.05
CA PHE A 95 -2.50 2.22 19.81
C PHE A 95 -1.20 1.63 20.33
#